data_AF-S5V4Y9-F1
#
_entry.id   AF-S5V4Y9-F1
#
_cell.length_a   1.000
_cell.length_b   1.000
_cell.length_c   1.000
_cell.angle_alpha   90.00
_cell.angle_beta   90.00
_cell.angle_gamma   90.00
#
_symmetry.space_group_name_H-M   'P 1'
#
loop_
_entity.id
_entity.type
_entity.pdbx_description
1 polymer ?
#
loop_
_entity_poly.entity_id
_entity_poly.type
_entity_poly.pdbx_seq_one_letter_code
_entity_poly.pdbx_strand_id
1 'polypeptide(L)' 'MAEVERLAAELAALGRDAIKVGRPLDREGGLREFDILAGRGFISFLAVPRHECVYVCNVTWYG' A
#
# COMPACT_ATOMS: atom_id res chain seq x y z
N MET A 1 14.03 -3.63 -0.10
CA MET A 1 13.93 -2.44 0.77
C MET A 1 13.64 -1.18 -0.05
N ALA A 2 14.55 -0.70 -0.91
CA ALA A 2 14.35 0.56 -1.66
C ALA A 2 13.01 0.69 -2.41
N GLU A 3 12.52 -0.38 -3.03
CA GLU A 3 11.23 -0.35 -3.73
C GLU A 3 10.03 -0.17 -2.79
N VAL A 4 10.05 -0.84 -1.63
CA VAL A 4 8.98 -0.73 -0.63
C VAL A 4 8.93 0.68 -0.06
N GLU A 5 10.10 1.28 0.20
CA GLU A 5 10.20 2.65 0.69
C GLU A 5 9.70 3.66 -0.36
N ARG A 6 10.10 3.49 -1.63
CA ARG A 6 9.59 4.29 -2.75
C ARG A 6 8.08 4.21 -2.86
N LEU A 7 7.51 3.01 -2.84
CA LEU A 7 6.07 2.80 -2.92
C LEU A 7 5.32 3.37 -1.72
N ALA A 8 5.85 3.24 -0.50
CA ALA A 8 5.26 3.85 0.68
C ALA A 8 5.23 5.38 0.56
N ALA A 9 6.30 5.99 0.02
CA ALA A 9 6.34 7.43 -0.24
C ALA A 9 5.33 7.87 -1.30
N GLU A 10 5.19 7.10 -2.39
CA GLU A 10 4.18 7.37 -3.43
C GLU A 10 2.76 7.23 -2.89
N LEU A 11 2.48 6.20 -2.11
CA LEU A 11 1.19 6.02 -1.43
C LEU A 11 0.90 7.18 -0.47
N ALA A 12 1.90 7.64 0.30
CA ALA A 12 1.75 8.80 1.16
C ALA A 12 1.48 10.09 0.37
N ALA A 13 2.12 10.27 -0.79
CA ALA A 13 1.93 11.44 -1.65
C ALA A 13 0.52 11.52 -2.26
N LEU A 14 -0.16 10.38 -2.42
CA LEU A 14 -1.58 10.34 -2.86
C LEU A 14 -2.55 10.84 -1.79
N GLY A 15 -2.14 10.92 -0.52
CA GLY A 15 -2.97 11.38 0.58
C GLY A 15 -4.27 10.58 0.69
N ARG A 16 -5.42 11.26 0.54
CA ARG A 16 -6.74 10.62 0.70
C ARG A 16 -7.03 9.56 -0.36
N ASP A 17 -6.47 9.69 -1.56
CA ASP A 17 -6.73 8.76 -2.66
C ASP A 17 -6.00 7.43 -2.50
N ALA A 18 -5.06 7.33 -1.56
CA ALA A 18 -4.40 6.07 -1.21
C ALA A 18 -5.39 4.97 -0.78
N ILE A 19 -6.58 5.33 -0.28
CA ILE A 19 -7.63 4.37 0.10
C ILE A 19 -8.21 3.57 -1.06
N LYS A 20 -7.93 3.98 -2.31
CA LYS A 20 -8.39 3.35 -3.55
C LYS A 20 -7.32 2.49 -4.21
N VAL A 21 -6.08 2.53 -3.73
CA VAL A 21 -4.93 1.87 -4.36
C VAL A 21 -4.78 0.43 -3.89
N GLY A 22 -4.51 -0.49 -4.81
CA GLY A 22 -4.34 -1.90 -4.47
C GLY A 22 -5.67 -2.61 -4.23
N ARG A 23 -5.59 -3.90 -3.93
CA ARG A 23 -6.75 -4.78 -3.75
C ARG A 23 -7.22 -4.78 -2.29
N PRO A 24 -8.53 -5.00 -2.04
CA PRO A 24 -9.61 -5.18 -3.02
C PRO A 24 -9.99 -3.87 -3.74
N LEU A 25 -10.31 -3.95 -5.05
CA LEU A 25 -10.57 -2.78 -5.90
C LEU A 25 -11.99 -2.21 -5.75
N ASP A 26 -12.92 -3.02 -5.26
CA ASP A 26 -14.35 -2.74 -5.11
C ASP A 26 -14.72 -2.13 -3.74
N ARG A 27 -13.72 -1.88 -2.89
CA ARG A 27 -13.91 -1.36 -1.53
C ARG A 27 -12.88 -0.28 -1.23
N GLU A 28 -13.32 0.82 -0.62
CA GLU A 28 -12.43 1.86 -0.11
C GLU A 28 -11.97 1.56 1.33
N GLY A 29 -10.72 1.94 1.63
CA GLY A 29 -10.13 1.83 2.96
C GLY A 29 -9.84 0.40 3.39
N GLY A 30 -9.67 0.20 4.70
CA GLY A 30 -9.28 -1.09 5.29
C GLY A 30 -7.83 -1.50 4.97
N LEU A 31 -7.50 -2.76 5.26
CA LEU A 31 -6.22 -3.36 4.88
C LEU A 31 -6.21 -3.60 3.38
N ARG A 32 -5.18 -3.10 2.70
CA ARG A 32 -5.02 -3.14 1.25
C ARG A 32 -3.73 -3.83 0.87
N GLU A 33 -3.73 -4.48 -0.29
CA GLU A 33 -2.55 -5.15 -0.84
C GLU A 33 -2.14 -4.54 -2.18
N PHE A 34 -0.85 -4.26 -2.34
CA PHE A 34 -0.29 -3.75 -3.59
C PHE A 34 0.90 -4.60 -4.03
N ASP A 35 0.85 -5.12 -5.25
CA ASP A 35 1.91 -5.97 -5.79
C ASP A 35 3.18 -5.17 -6.01
N ILE A 36 4.31 -5.80 -5.71
CA ILE A 36 5.65 -5.19 -5.84
C ILE A 36 6.53 -6.04 -6.74
N LEU A 37 7.57 -5.42 -7.30
CA LEU A 37 8.57 -6.08 -8.14
C LEU A 37 7.97 -6.96 -9.24
N ALA A 38 7.01 -6.42 -9.99
CA ALA A 38 6.30 -7.13 -11.07
C ALA A 38 5.65 -8.46 -10.63
N GLY A 39 5.04 -8.47 -9.44
CA GLY A 39 4.31 -9.62 -8.92
C GLY A 39 5.18 -10.65 -8.19
N ARG A 40 6.36 -10.27 -7.71
CA ARG A 40 7.21 -11.13 -6.85
C ARG A 40 6.86 -11.04 -5.36
N GLY A 41 5.79 -10.32 -5.03
CA GLY A 41 5.34 -10.13 -3.66
C GLY A 41 4.33 -9.00 -3.61
N PHE A 42 3.95 -8.62 -2.40
CA PHE A 42 3.06 -7.50 -2.14
C PHE A 42 3.36 -6.84 -0.80
N ILE A 43 2.95 -5.58 -0.67
CA ILE A 43 2.85 -4.89 0.61
C ILE A 43 1.41 -4.91 1.07
N SER A 44 1.18 -5.18 2.35
CA SER A 44 -0.12 -4.95 3.01
C SER A 44 -0.06 -3.64 3.77
N PHE A 45 -1.02 -2.74 3.55
CA PHE A 45 -1.00 -1.40 4.15
C PHE A 45 -2.39 -0.90 4.55
N LEU A 46 -2.41 0.04 5.49
CA LEU A 46 -3.59 0.83 5.85
C LEU A 46 -3.39 2.26 5.36
N ALA A 47 -4.29 2.74 4.51
CA ALA A 47 -4.41 4.16 4.22
C ALA A 47 -5.41 4.77 5.21
N VAL A 48 -4.93 5.62 6.11
CA VAL A 48 -5.75 6.19 7.20
C VAL A 48 -5.85 7.71 7.01
N PRO A 49 -6.85 8.22 6.26
CA PRO A 49 -6.97 9.65 5.96
C PRO A 49 -6.94 10.56 7.18
N ARG A 50 -7.50 10.12 8.30
CA ARG A 50 -7.53 10.89 9.56
C ARG A 50 -6.14 11.11 10.15
N HIS A 51 -5.19 10.22 9.88
CA HIS A 51 -3.81 10.31 10.37
C HIS A 51 -2.88 10.92 9.32
N GLU A 52 -3.38 11.24 8.12
CA GLU A 52 -2.59 11.76 7.00
C GLU A 52 -1.35 10.89 6.70
N CYS A 53 -1.50 9.57 6.84
CA CYS A 53 -0.39 8.63 6.68
C CYS A 53 -0.83 7.27 6.15
N VAL A 54 0.17 6.51 5.71
CA VAL A 54 0.05 5.13 5.27
C VAL A 54 0.90 4.26 6.19
N TYR A 55 0.29 3.22 6.76
CA TYR A 55 1.01 2.23 7.55
C TYR A 55 1.26 0.99 6.70
N VAL A 56 2.51 0.69 6.41
CA VAL A 56 2.88 -0.63 5.85
C VAL A 56 2.87 -1.63 7.00
N CYS A 57 1.92 -2.56 6.97
CA CYS A 57 1.71 -3.55 8.02
C CYS A 57 2.54 -4.82 7.78
N ASN A 58 2.75 -5.19 6.52
CA ASN A 58 3.53 -6.38 6.16
C ASN A 58 4.14 -6.23 4.76
N VAL A 59 5.24 -6.95 4.53
CA VAL A 59 5.85 -7.14 3.21
C VAL A 59 5.98 -8.64 2.99
N THR A 60 5.28 -9.16 1.98
CA THR A 60 5.31 -10.58 1.63
C THR A 60 6.05 -10.77 0.32
N TRP A 61 6.96 -11.73 0.30
CA TRP A 61 7.70 -12.14 -0.90
C TRP A 61 7.23 -13.51 -1.36
N TYR A 62 7.00 -13.65 -2.66
CA TYR A 62 6.88 -14.93 -3.31
C TYR A 62 8.29 -15.44 -3.61
N GLY A 63 8.55 -16.72 -3.29
CA GLY A 63 9.87 -17.35 -3.35
C GLY A 63 10.55 -17.25 -4.71
#